data_AF-A0A380BA33-F1
#
_entry.id   AF-A0A380BA33-F1
#
_cell.length_a   1.000
_cell.length_b   1.000
_cell.length_c   1.000
_cell.angle_alpha   90.00
_cell.angle_beta   90.00
_cell.angle_gamma   90.00
#
_symmetry.space_group_name_H-M   'P 1'
#
loop_
_entity.id
_entity.type
_entity.pdbx_description
1 polymer ?
#
loop_
_entity_poly.entity_id
_entity_poly.type
_entity_poly.pdbx_seq_one_letter_code
_entity_poly.pdbx_strand_id
1 'polypeptide(L)'
;MKALKYFSVALCTLFILNSCSTTYLTTIDSQSLSKDEKSGKFVFENDTIKIEYGFNGQNTSVHTRITNKLGVPIAVDLGSSALVVNGQAISYLGNDVKLNARLNAGSWTSGYDLGNGHSVDYSSLSGNVNGSATLPKSMLFVPPHSYIENNFLSLRRQFGSLYNKPLSQKVNITTIDGNLMPARFDSFSVDATPMNMESYLTFAIVDKVNNKVETKTTTQKFYVSRLMTIKGVSQLNIPEIFMRRNDVATSGDKSGGNQSVLGGSPANDKQPTTAVTSSFE
;
A
#
# COMPACT_ATOMS: atom_id res chain seq x y z
N MET A 1 -32.37 -43.04 -4.18
CA MET A 1 -31.23 -43.14 -3.23
C MET A 1 -29.90 -42.60 -3.75
N LYS A 2 -29.57 -42.66 -5.06
CA LYS A 2 -28.30 -42.11 -5.58
C LYS A 2 -28.23 -40.57 -5.50
N ALA A 3 -29.31 -39.85 -5.79
CA ALA A 3 -29.40 -38.38 -5.71
C ALA A 3 -29.19 -37.82 -4.28
N LEU A 4 -29.65 -38.54 -3.25
CA LEU A 4 -29.47 -38.13 -1.84
C LEU A 4 -28.00 -38.26 -1.38
N LYS A 5 -27.26 -39.23 -1.94
CA LYS A 5 -25.81 -39.37 -1.70
C LYS A 5 -25.01 -38.24 -2.36
N TYR A 6 -25.37 -37.82 -3.57
CA TYR A 6 -24.73 -36.67 -4.22
C TYR A 6 -25.05 -35.33 -3.53
N PHE A 7 -26.27 -35.17 -3.01
CA PHE A 7 -26.65 -33.99 -2.22
C PHE A 7 -25.88 -33.90 -0.89
N SER A 8 -25.70 -35.03 -0.19
CA SER A 8 -24.91 -35.09 1.05
C SER A 8 -23.42 -34.84 0.80
N VAL A 9 -22.88 -35.28 -0.35
CA VAL A 9 -21.49 -34.99 -0.74
C VAL A 9 -21.33 -33.51 -1.09
N ALA A 10 -22.23 -32.93 -1.88
CA ALA A 10 -22.19 -31.50 -2.22
C ALA A 10 -22.33 -30.57 -1.00
N LEU A 11 -23.18 -30.95 -0.04
CA LEU A 11 -23.35 -30.21 1.22
C LEU A 11 -22.11 -30.32 2.12
N CYS A 12 -21.47 -31.49 2.19
CA CYS A 12 -20.19 -31.65 2.90
C CYS A 12 -19.06 -30.87 2.23
N THR A 13 -18.99 -30.79 0.89
CA THR A 13 -17.98 -29.99 0.18
C THR A 13 -18.15 -28.48 0.41
N LEU A 14 -19.39 -28.00 0.66
CA LEU A 14 -19.66 -26.59 0.97
C LEU A 14 -19.10 -26.16 2.35
N PHE A 15 -19.03 -27.07 3.33
CA PHE A 15 -18.53 -26.75 4.68
C PHE A 15 -16.99 -26.71 4.78
N ILE A 16 -16.27 -27.32 3.85
CA ILE A 16 -14.79 -27.35 3.83
C ILE A 16 -14.18 -26.07 3.22
N LEU A 17 -15.01 -25.19 2.66
CA LEU A 17 -14.57 -23.91 2.06
C LEU A 17 -14.60 -22.73 3.05
N ASN A 18 -14.71 -22.98 4.35
CA ASN A 18 -14.44 -21.97 5.37
C ASN A 18 -12.93 -21.66 5.37
N SER A 19 -12.50 -20.84 4.42
CA SER A 19 -11.16 -20.27 4.34
C SER A 19 -10.89 -19.52 5.65
N CYS A 20 -10.13 -20.14 6.54
CA CYS A 20 -9.66 -19.51 7.77
C CYS A 20 -8.78 -18.32 7.36
N SER A 21 -9.30 -17.10 7.59
CA SER A 21 -8.56 -15.88 7.31
C SER A 21 -7.68 -15.54 8.51
N THR A 22 -6.48 -15.05 8.25
CA THR A 22 -5.59 -14.53 9.30
C THR A 22 -5.39 -13.05 9.08
N THR A 23 -5.58 -12.26 10.13
CA THR A 23 -5.34 -10.82 10.10
C THR A 23 -4.07 -10.50 10.88
N TYR A 24 -3.25 -9.64 10.30
CA TYR A 24 -2.06 -9.08 10.91
C TYR A 24 -2.24 -7.59 11.11
N LEU A 25 -1.90 -7.13 12.31
CA LEU A 25 -1.82 -5.71 12.65
C LEU A 25 -0.36 -5.39 12.95
N THR A 26 0.14 -4.33 12.35
CA THR A 26 1.49 -3.82 12.59
C THR A 26 1.39 -2.38 13.04
N THR A 27 1.81 -2.12 14.27
CA THR A 27 1.87 -0.77 14.83
C THR A 27 3.26 -0.22 14.65
N ILE A 28 3.32 1.02 14.17
CA ILE A 28 4.53 1.76 13.91
C ILE A 28 4.66 2.83 14.99
N ASP A 29 5.89 3.18 15.33
CA ASP A 29 6.18 4.33 16.16
C ASP A 29 7.37 5.11 15.62
N SER A 30 7.62 6.29 16.18
CA SER A 30 8.74 7.15 15.80
C SER A 30 9.67 7.41 16.97
N GLN A 31 10.96 7.50 16.68
CA GLN A 31 11.97 7.95 17.65
C GLN A 31 12.08 9.48 17.69
N SER A 32 11.70 10.13 16.58
CA SER A 32 12.04 11.53 16.31
C SER A 32 10.83 12.45 16.25
N LEU A 33 9.62 11.90 16.22
CA LEU A 33 8.39 12.67 15.97
C LEU A 33 7.37 12.49 17.09
N SER A 34 6.61 13.54 17.33
CA SER A 34 5.37 13.43 18.08
C SER A 34 4.31 12.69 17.26
N LYS A 35 3.51 11.89 17.96
CA LYS A 35 2.37 11.16 17.41
C LYS A 35 1.09 11.74 18.00
N ASP A 36 0.12 12.04 17.15
CA ASP A 36 -1.22 12.37 17.62
C ASP A 36 -1.91 11.09 18.14
N GLU A 37 -2.19 11.02 19.43
CA GLU A 37 -2.67 9.80 20.08
C GLU A 37 -4.03 9.31 19.57
N LYS A 38 -4.87 10.22 19.05
CA LYS A 38 -6.21 9.88 18.54
C LYS A 38 -6.14 9.31 17.13
N SER A 39 -5.40 9.96 16.25
CA SER A 39 -5.32 9.61 14.83
C SER A 39 -4.14 8.71 14.49
N GLY A 40 -3.14 8.54 15.36
CA GLY A 40 -1.91 7.81 15.09
C GLY A 40 -0.99 8.49 14.05
N LYS A 41 -1.23 9.76 13.73
CA LYS A 41 -0.49 10.50 12.71
C LYS A 41 0.82 11.01 13.30
N PHE A 42 1.92 10.83 12.56
CA PHE A 42 3.22 11.40 12.94
C PHE A 42 3.43 12.75 12.24
N VAL A 43 3.90 13.75 12.99
CA VAL A 43 4.05 15.11 12.46
C VAL A 43 5.49 15.59 12.62
N PHE A 44 6.11 15.96 11.51
CA PHE A 44 7.32 16.75 11.46
C PHE A 44 6.97 18.17 11.03
N GLU A 45 7.48 19.18 11.73
CA GLU A 45 7.21 20.57 11.40
C GLU A 45 8.41 21.46 11.71
N ASN A 46 8.73 22.35 10.76
CA ASN A 46 9.67 23.45 10.95
C ASN A 46 9.11 24.72 10.29
N ASP A 47 9.94 25.76 10.11
CA ASP A 47 9.51 27.03 9.52
C ASP A 47 9.23 26.95 8.01
N THR A 48 9.73 25.92 7.33
CA THR A 48 9.63 25.77 5.87
C THR A 48 8.49 24.84 5.47
N ILE A 49 8.41 23.66 6.09
CA ILE A 49 7.44 22.63 5.72
C ILE A 49 6.85 21.94 6.95
N LYS A 50 5.66 21.37 6.76
CA LYS A 50 5.06 20.38 7.64
C LYS A 50 4.87 19.08 6.86
N ILE A 51 5.36 17.97 7.41
CA ILE A 51 5.17 16.63 6.85
C ILE A 51 4.38 15.80 7.83
N GLU A 52 3.25 15.25 7.38
CA GLU A 52 2.46 14.30 8.14
C GLU A 52 2.60 12.92 7.53
N TYR A 53 2.88 11.90 8.35
CA TYR A 53 3.04 10.52 7.91
C TYR A 53 1.91 9.62 8.44
N GLY A 54 1.50 8.67 7.62
CA GLY A 54 0.59 7.57 7.96
C GLY A 54 0.92 6.29 7.18
N PHE A 55 0.54 5.16 7.75
CA PHE A 55 0.90 3.80 7.29
C PHE A 55 -0.31 2.86 7.21
N ASN A 56 -1.51 3.38 7.45
CA ASN A 56 -2.79 2.66 7.42
C ASN A 56 -3.40 2.50 6.02
N GLY A 57 -2.67 2.88 4.96
CA GLY A 57 -3.16 2.80 3.59
C GLY A 57 -3.19 1.37 3.02
N GLN A 58 -3.95 1.19 1.95
CA GLN A 58 -4.06 -0.08 1.23
C GLN A 58 -2.68 -0.61 0.83
N ASN A 59 -2.45 -1.93 0.96
CA ASN A 59 -1.13 -2.57 0.75
C ASN A 59 -0.03 -2.03 1.69
N THR A 60 -0.39 -1.49 2.85
CA THR A 60 0.56 -0.92 3.80
C THR A 60 1.36 0.21 3.17
N SER A 61 0.63 1.15 2.54
CA SER A 61 1.27 2.27 1.86
C SER A 61 1.67 3.38 2.83
N VAL A 62 2.80 4.03 2.56
CA VAL A 62 3.20 5.26 3.27
C VAL A 62 2.45 6.43 2.66
N HIS A 63 1.45 6.91 3.39
CA HIS A 63 0.74 8.14 3.10
C HIS A 63 1.50 9.32 3.69
N THR A 64 1.70 10.36 2.88
CA THR A 64 2.33 11.59 3.33
C THR A 64 1.53 12.81 2.89
N ARG A 65 1.37 13.77 3.79
CA ARG A 65 0.93 15.13 3.47
C ARG A 65 2.09 16.09 3.64
N ILE A 66 2.45 16.80 2.58
CA ILE A 66 3.53 17.80 2.59
C ILE A 66 2.90 19.16 2.42
N THR A 67 3.01 20.01 3.45
CA THR A 67 2.49 21.38 3.46
C THR A 67 3.65 22.36 3.33
N ASN A 68 3.59 23.24 2.35
CA ASN A 68 4.50 24.37 2.20
C ASN A 68 4.05 25.52 3.12
N LYS A 69 4.91 25.95 4.05
CA LYS A 69 4.63 27.07 4.95
C LYS A 69 5.17 28.41 4.43
N LEU A 70 5.99 28.39 3.38
CA LEU A 70 6.62 29.56 2.81
C LEU A 70 5.69 30.31 1.84
N GLY A 71 6.01 31.59 1.63
CA GLY A 71 5.43 32.44 0.59
C GLY A 71 5.99 32.19 -0.82
N VAL A 72 6.91 31.23 -0.98
CA VAL A 72 7.50 30.83 -2.27
C VAL A 72 7.23 29.33 -2.52
N PRO A 73 7.18 28.88 -3.79
CA PRO A 73 6.96 27.47 -4.07
C PRO A 73 8.09 26.57 -3.60
N ILE A 74 7.75 25.32 -3.29
CA ILE A 74 8.72 24.24 -3.07
C ILE A 74 8.53 23.15 -4.12
N ALA A 75 9.61 22.49 -4.49
CA ALA A 75 9.61 21.36 -5.38
C ALA A 75 10.16 20.14 -4.64
N VAL A 76 9.33 19.13 -4.41
CA VAL A 76 9.73 17.87 -3.76
C VAL A 76 10.36 16.96 -4.81
N ASP A 77 11.62 16.57 -4.61
CA ASP A 77 12.36 15.68 -5.51
C ASP A 77 12.22 14.23 -5.05
N LEU A 78 11.29 13.50 -5.66
CA LEU A 78 11.06 12.09 -5.39
C LEU A 78 12.19 11.19 -5.88
N GLY A 79 12.95 11.63 -6.89
CA GLY A 79 14.10 10.88 -7.41
C GLY A 79 15.26 10.83 -6.41
N SER A 80 15.43 11.91 -5.64
CA SER A 80 16.41 12.01 -4.55
C SER A 80 15.85 11.61 -3.17
N SER A 81 14.56 11.22 -3.10
CA SER A 81 13.89 10.84 -1.86
C SER A 81 13.64 9.32 -1.78
N ALA A 82 13.74 8.77 -0.58
CA ALA A 82 13.59 7.34 -0.37
C ALA A 82 13.16 7.01 1.07
N LEU A 83 12.50 5.86 1.22
CA LEU A 83 12.36 5.19 2.50
C LEU A 83 13.40 4.08 2.60
N VAL A 84 14.26 4.13 3.60
CA VAL A 84 15.22 3.06 3.91
C VAL A 84 14.57 2.11 4.91
N VAL A 85 14.40 0.84 4.56
CA VAL A 85 13.83 -0.19 5.43
C VAL A 85 14.90 -1.24 5.72
N ASN A 86 15.29 -1.39 6.99
CA ASN A 86 16.36 -2.32 7.40
C ASN A 86 17.63 -2.22 6.52
N GLY A 87 18.04 -0.99 6.16
CA GLY A 87 19.19 -0.72 5.30
C GLY A 87 18.91 -0.79 3.78
N GLN A 88 17.75 -1.27 3.35
CA GLN A 88 17.35 -1.26 1.93
C GLN A 88 16.66 0.06 1.57
N ALA A 89 17.25 0.84 0.66
CA ALA A 89 16.60 2.04 0.12
C ALA A 89 15.49 1.69 -0.89
N ILE A 90 14.33 2.34 -0.74
CA ILE A 90 13.16 2.22 -1.61
C ILE A 90 12.76 3.64 -2.05
N SER A 91 12.91 3.96 -3.34
CA SER A 91 12.68 5.31 -3.87
C SER A 91 11.20 5.72 -3.82
N TYR A 92 10.90 6.95 -3.38
CA TYR A 92 9.53 7.49 -3.39
C TYR A 92 8.97 7.75 -4.79
N LEU A 93 9.81 7.76 -5.83
CA LEU A 93 9.36 7.90 -7.22
C LEU A 93 8.54 6.68 -7.69
N GLY A 94 8.77 5.52 -7.07
CA GLY A 94 8.27 4.24 -7.55
C GLY A 94 9.07 3.71 -8.74
N ASN A 95 8.98 2.39 -8.97
CA ASN A 95 9.74 1.70 -10.01
C ASN A 95 8.85 1.21 -11.17
N ASP A 96 7.56 1.54 -11.15
CA ASP A 96 6.59 1.03 -12.11
C ASP A 96 6.50 1.96 -13.32
N VAL A 97 7.04 1.50 -14.45
CA VAL A 97 6.82 2.13 -15.75
C VAL A 97 5.58 1.53 -16.37
N LYS A 98 4.57 2.37 -16.61
CA LYS A 98 3.35 1.93 -17.31
C LYS A 98 3.67 1.82 -18.80
N LEU A 99 3.79 0.59 -19.28
CA LEU A 99 3.94 0.27 -20.70
C LEU A 99 2.55 -0.02 -21.30
N ASN A 100 2.15 0.77 -22.28
CA ASN A 100 0.98 0.50 -23.12
C ASN A 100 1.49 0.06 -24.48
N ALA A 101 1.50 -1.25 -24.74
CA ALA A 101 1.96 -1.81 -26.00
C ALA A 101 0.86 -2.64 -26.68
N ARG A 102 0.79 -2.53 -28.01
CA ARG A 102 0.02 -3.43 -28.87
C ARG A 102 0.99 -4.33 -29.61
N LEU A 103 0.77 -5.63 -29.48
CA LEU A 103 1.46 -6.67 -30.21
C LEU A 103 0.61 -7.05 -31.41
N ASN A 104 1.14 -6.87 -32.62
CA ASN A 104 0.55 -7.40 -33.84
C ASN A 104 1.45 -8.51 -34.36
N ALA A 105 1.00 -9.76 -34.29
CA ALA A 105 1.77 -10.90 -34.75
C ALA A 105 0.94 -11.75 -35.71
N GLY A 106 1.58 -12.22 -36.78
CA GLY A 106 1.04 -13.20 -37.72
C GLY A 106 1.91 -14.44 -37.72
N SER A 107 1.27 -15.61 -37.62
CA SER A 107 1.94 -16.90 -37.77
C SER A 107 1.60 -17.52 -39.12
N TRP A 108 2.60 -18.05 -39.81
CA TRP A 108 2.42 -18.88 -40.99
C TRP A 108 3.01 -20.26 -40.72
N THR A 109 2.23 -21.30 -41.02
CA THR A 109 2.66 -22.70 -40.93
C THR A 109 2.62 -23.29 -42.33
N SER A 110 3.72 -23.94 -42.72
CA SER A 110 3.84 -24.63 -44.00
C SER A 110 4.47 -25.99 -43.75
N GLY A 111 3.94 -27.02 -44.39
CA GLY A 111 4.45 -28.38 -44.26
C GLY A 111 4.49 -29.07 -45.61
N TYR A 112 5.29 -30.14 -45.68
CA TYR A 112 5.26 -31.05 -46.82
C TYR A 112 5.27 -32.51 -46.34
N ASP A 113 4.49 -33.33 -47.05
CA ASP A 113 4.42 -34.78 -46.84
C ASP A 113 5.64 -35.47 -47.45
N LEU A 114 6.31 -36.31 -46.66
CA LEU A 114 7.44 -37.13 -47.10
C LEU A 114 7.01 -38.53 -47.58
N GLY A 115 5.70 -38.85 -47.51
CA GLY A 115 5.15 -40.18 -47.81
C GLY A 115 5.23 -41.14 -46.62
N ASN A 116 4.58 -42.32 -46.74
CA ASN A 116 4.46 -43.34 -45.67
C ASN A 116 3.88 -42.83 -44.33
N GLY A 117 3.01 -41.81 -44.38
CA GLY A 117 2.35 -41.27 -43.18
C GLY A 117 3.24 -40.35 -42.32
N HIS A 118 4.36 -39.88 -42.87
CA HIS A 118 5.24 -38.91 -42.21
C HIS A 118 5.15 -37.53 -42.88
N SER A 119 4.71 -36.53 -42.11
CA SER A 119 4.70 -35.12 -42.49
C SER A 119 5.69 -34.33 -41.64
N VAL A 120 6.24 -33.26 -42.21
CA VAL A 120 7.07 -32.30 -41.48
C VAL A 120 6.50 -30.90 -41.67
N ASP A 121 6.21 -30.23 -40.56
CA ASP A 121 5.69 -28.87 -40.52
C ASP A 121 6.72 -27.88 -39.97
N TYR A 122 6.80 -26.71 -40.57
CA TYR A 122 7.52 -25.55 -40.06
C TYR A 122 6.54 -24.42 -39.80
N SER A 123 6.61 -23.83 -38.62
CA SER A 123 5.89 -22.61 -38.32
C SER A 123 6.88 -21.45 -38.13
N SER A 124 6.52 -20.30 -38.70
CA SER A 124 7.21 -19.03 -38.50
C SER A 124 6.24 -18.04 -37.89
N LEU A 125 6.70 -17.34 -36.85
CA LEU A 125 5.98 -16.24 -36.22
C LEU A 125 6.75 -14.96 -36.49
N SER A 126 6.07 -13.97 -37.07
CA SER A 126 6.60 -12.62 -37.20
C SER A 126 5.61 -11.63 -36.61
N GLY A 127 6.11 -10.63 -35.91
CA GLY A 127 5.26 -9.63 -35.28
C GLY A 127 5.99 -8.34 -35.01
N ASN A 128 5.21 -7.27 -34.90
CA ASN A 128 5.67 -5.93 -34.55
C ASN A 128 5.02 -5.49 -33.23
N VAL A 129 5.80 -4.78 -32.42
CA VAL A 129 5.36 -4.20 -31.15
C VAL A 129 5.40 -2.69 -31.27
N ASN A 130 4.24 -2.05 -31.13
CA ASN A 130 4.14 -0.59 -31.02
C ASN A 130 3.59 -0.23 -29.65
N GLY A 131 4.26 0.65 -28.93
CA GLY A 131 3.81 1.06 -27.61
C GLY A 131 4.39 2.37 -27.13
N SER A 132 3.84 2.88 -26.03
CA SER A 132 4.33 4.04 -25.31
C SER A 132 4.56 3.69 -23.83
N ALA A 133 5.55 4.33 -23.23
CA ALA A 133 5.86 4.20 -21.82
C ALA A 133 5.61 5.54 -21.12
N THR A 134 4.96 5.50 -19.95
CA THR A 134 4.80 6.68 -19.10
C THR A 134 5.72 6.56 -17.89
N LEU A 135 6.65 7.51 -17.78
CA LEU A 135 7.55 7.62 -16.65
C LEU A 135 6.86 8.34 -15.48
N PRO A 136 7.13 7.93 -14.23
CA PRO A 136 6.60 8.61 -13.06
C PRO A 136 7.22 10.03 -12.92
N LYS A 137 6.45 10.96 -12.35
CA LYS A 137 6.90 12.34 -12.14
C LYS A 137 7.95 12.37 -11.03
N SER A 138 9.19 12.72 -11.36
CA SER A 138 10.30 12.83 -10.38
C SER A 138 10.15 13.98 -9.41
N MET A 139 9.35 15.00 -9.75
CA MET A 139 9.24 16.22 -8.95
C MET A 139 7.78 16.61 -8.74
N LEU A 140 7.43 16.96 -7.50
CA LEU A 140 6.12 17.47 -7.13
C LEU A 140 6.22 18.94 -6.77
N PHE A 141 5.43 19.78 -7.45
CA PHE A 141 5.37 21.20 -7.19
C PHE A 141 4.31 21.50 -6.12
N VAL A 142 4.70 22.22 -5.06
CA VAL A 142 3.80 22.65 -3.99
C VAL A 142 3.82 24.19 -3.93
N PRO A 143 2.74 24.85 -4.37
CA PRO A 143 2.61 26.30 -4.29
C PRO A 143 2.80 26.87 -2.86
N PRO A 144 3.02 28.19 -2.72
CA PRO A 144 3.03 28.87 -1.43
C PRO A 144 1.79 28.54 -0.59
N HIS A 145 1.98 28.33 0.71
CA HIS A 145 0.88 28.10 1.67
C HIS A 145 -0.13 27.02 1.27
N SER A 146 0.31 26.03 0.51
CA SER A 146 -0.53 24.93 0.01
C SER A 146 0.04 23.57 0.42
N TYR A 147 -0.68 22.49 0.12
CA TYR A 147 -0.25 21.14 0.45
C TYR A 147 -0.50 20.17 -0.69
N ILE A 148 0.24 19.07 -0.66
CA ILE A 148 0.01 17.88 -1.49
C ILE A 148 -0.13 16.67 -0.58
N GLU A 149 -0.96 15.71 -1.01
CA GLU A 149 -1.09 14.40 -0.39
C GLU A 149 -0.72 13.32 -1.40
N ASN A 150 0.08 12.35 -0.98
CA ASN A 150 0.49 11.25 -1.86
C ASN A 150 0.71 9.95 -1.10
N ASN A 151 0.50 8.84 -1.80
CA ASN A 151 0.80 7.48 -1.36
C ASN A 151 2.02 7.00 -2.14
N PHE A 152 3.22 7.29 -1.64
CA PHE A 152 4.44 7.11 -2.42
C PHE A 152 4.83 5.65 -2.63
N LEU A 153 4.62 4.80 -1.62
CA LEU A 153 5.21 3.46 -1.57
C LEU A 153 4.26 2.46 -0.95
N SER A 154 4.23 1.25 -1.50
CA SER A 154 3.64 0.06 -0.90
C SER A 154 4.72 -0.74 -0.19
N LEU A 155 4.56 -0.97 1.12
CA LEU A 155 5.50 -1.77 1.93
C LEU A 155 5.05 -3.22 2.10
N ARG A 156 4.08 -3.67 1.30
CA ARG A 156 3.51 -5.03 1.40
C ARG A 156 4.55 -6.14 1.46
N ARG A 157 5.62 -6.08 0.66
CA ARG A 157 6.68 -7.11 0.67
C ARG A 157 7.47 -7.10 1.97
N GLN A 158 7.84 -5.92 2.44
CA GLN A 158 8.60 -5.73 3.68
C GLN A 158 7.79 -6.21 4.88
N PHE A 159 6.52 -5.82 4.98
CA PHE A 159 5.63 -6.27 6.05
C PHE A 159 5.29 -7.76 5.94
N GLY A 160 5.18 -8.31 4.72
CA GLY A 160 4.98 -9.74 4.48
C GLY A 160 6.02 -10.62 5.18
N SER A 161 7.27 -10.16 5.27
CA SER A 161 8.34 -10.87 5.97
C SER A 161 8.13 -10.95 7.49
N LEU A 162 7.32 -10.06 8.08
CA LEU A 162 7.05 -10.01 9.52
C LEU A 162 6.00 -11.03 9.96
N TYR A 163 5.10 -11.41 9.05
CA TYR A 163 3.90 -12.19 9.37
C TYR A 163 4.16 -13.67 9.69
N ASN A 164 5.33 -14.18 9.33
CA ASN A 164 5.75 -15.54 9.66
C ASN A 164 6.43 -15.66 11.03
N LYS A 165 6.62 -14.54 11.76
CA LYS A 165 7.27 -14.59 13.07
C LYS A 165 6.33 -15.18 14.14
N PRO A 166 6.77 -16.20 14.90
CA PRO A 166 5.99 -16.68 16.02
C PRO A 166 5.95 -15.61 17.12
N LEU A 167 4.76 -15.08 17.39
CA LEU A 167 4.56 -14.07 18.43
C LEU A 167 4.38 -14.74 19.79
N SER A 168 4.93 -14.21 20.87
CA SER A 168 5.01 -14.92 22.15
C SER A 168 3.80 -14.67 23.05
N GLN A 169 3.36 -13.41 23.17
CA GLN A 169 2.31 -13.03 24.11
C GLN A 169 0.91 -13.37 23.56
N LYS A 170 -0.03 -13.63 24.47
CA LYS A 170 -1.44 -13.96 24.15
C LYS A 170 -2.36 -12.91 24.75
N VAL A 171 -3.39 -12.54 24.01
CA VAL A 171 -4.45 -11.63 24.47
C VAL A 171 -5.77 -12.02 23.80
N ASN A 172 -6.90 -11.77 24.44
CA ASN A 172 -8.19 -11.86 23.77
C ASN A 172 -8.59 -10.48 23.26
N ILE A 173 -9.03 -10.42 22.01
CA ILE A 173 -9.61 -9.22 21.43
C ILE A 173 -11.08 -9.45 21.16
N THR A 174 -11.90 -8.41 21.30
CA THR A 174 -13.29 -8.44 20.90
C THR A 174 -13.38 -8.03 19.43
N THR A 175 -13.97 -8.87 18.57
CA THR A 175 -14.26 -8.52 17.17
C THR A 175 -15.43 -7.55 17.08
N ILE A 176 -15.69 -6.99 15.90
CA ILE A 176 -16.89 -6.16 15.67
C ILE A 176 -18.17 -6.91 16.08
N ASP A 177 -18.24 -8.21 15.79
CA ASP A 177 -19.40 -9.06 16.10
C ASP A 177 -19.54 -9.42 17.59
N GLY A 178 -18.68 -8.88 18.48
CA GLY A 178 -18.70 -9.15 19.91
C GLY A 178 -18.01 -10.44 20.36
N ASN A 179 -17.48 -11.24 19.44
CA ASN A 179 -16.77 -12.47 19.76
C ASN A 179 -15.39 -12.21 20.34
N LEU A 180 -15.02 -12.96 21.39
CA LEU A 180 -13.67 -12.96 21.94
C LEU A 180 -12.78 -13.91 21.15
N MET A 181 -11.79 -13.34 20.47
CA MET A 181 -10.85 -14.08 19.63
C MET A 181 -9.43 -14.05 20.23
N PRO A 182 -8.75 -15.19 20.34
CA PRO A 182 -7.38 -15.22 20.80
C PRO A 182 -6.46 -14.59 19.74
N ALA A 183 -5.73 -13.58 20.14
CA ALA A 183 -4.68 -12.93 19.39
C ALA A 183 -3.32 -13.23 20.00
N ARG A 184 -2.28 -13.25 19.17
CA ARG A 184 -0.90 -13.26 19.62
C ARG A 184 -0.24 -11.94 19.27
N PHE A 185 0.62 -11.42 20.13
CA PHE A 185 1.32 -10.18 19.87
C PHE A 185 2.70 -10.19 20.50
N ASP A 186 3.58 -9.32 20.01
CA ASP A 186 4.81 -8.91 20.70
C ASP A 186 4.99 -7.41 20.51
N SER A 187 5.56 -6.76 21.53
CA SER A 187 5.95 -5.35 21.49
C SER A 187 7.47 -5.23 21.43
N PHE A 188 7.97 -4.21 20.76
CA PHE A 188 9.38 -4.04 20.48
C PHE A 188 9.83 -2.63 20.88
N SER A 189 11.02 -2.55 21.48
CA SER A 189 11.77 -1.29 21.58
C SER A 189 12.46 -1.00 20.25
N VAL A 190 13.04 0.20 20.16
CA VAL A 190 13.84 0.64 19.01
C VAL A 190 14.98 -0.36 18.69
N ASP A 191 15.69 -0.83 19.71
CA ASP A 191 16.87 -1.70 19.51
C ASP A 191 16.51 -3.16 19.18
N ALA A 192 15.30 -3.59 19.54
CA ALA A 192 14.82 -4.96 19.33
C ALA A 192 13.78 -5.08 18.21
N THR A 193 13.49 -3.99 17.50
CA THR A 193 12.44 -3.97 16.49
C THR A 193 12.79 -4.86 15.30
N PRO A 194 11.81 -5.60 14.75
CA PRO A 194 12.02 -6.40 13.57
C PRO A 194 12.16 -5.56 12.29
N MET A 195 11.79 -4.28 12.34
CA MET A 195 11.80 -3.39 11.18
C MET A 195 12.01 -1.94 11.59
N ASN A 196 13.16 -1.40 11.19
CA ASN A 196 13.50 0.01 11.26
C ASN A 196 13.30 0.67 9.89
N MET A 197 12.85 1.92 9.91
CA MET A 197 12.57 2.71 8.74
C MET A 197 13.13 4.13 8.88
N GLU A 198 13.75 4.64 7.84
CA GLU A 198 14.22 6.03 7.78
C GLU A 198 13.70 6.69 6.50
N SER A 199 12.84 7.69 6.66
CA SER A 199 12.33 8.51 5.55
C SER A 199 13.30 9.63 5.25
N TYR A 200 13.76 9.71 4.01
CA TYR A 200 14.53 10.82 3.47
C TYR A 200 13.67 11.54 2.44
N LEU A 201 13.33 12.79 2.72
CA LEU A 201 12.56 13.63 1.80
C LEU A 201 13.39 14.85 1.41
N THR A 202 13.69 14.96 0.13
CA THR A 202 14.43 16.07 -0.46
C THR A 202 13.48 17.03 -1.15
N PHE A 203 13.67 18.33 -0.92
CA PHE A 203 12.92 19.38 -1.58
C PHE A 203 13.80 20.59 -1.87
N ALA A 204 13.43 21.34 -2.90
CA ALA A 204 14.06 22.58 -3.28
C ALA A 204 13.11 23.76 -3.03
N ILE A 205 13.61 24.81 -2.39
CA ILE A 205 12.92 26.10 -2.26
C ILE A 205 13.27 26.91 -3.50
N VAL A 206 12.25 27.34 -4.25
CA VAL A 206 12.44 28.06 -5.52
C VAL A 206 12.15 29.55 -5.30
N ASP A 207 13.19 30.33 -5.06
CA ASP A 207 13.09 31.79 -5.02
C ASP A 207 13.35 32.36 -6.41
N LYS A 208 12.26 32.62 -7.13
CA LYS A 208 12.31 33.21 -8.48
C LYS A 208 12.75 34.67 -8.46
N VAL A 209 12.57 35.39 -7.36
CA VAL A 209 12.90 36.83 -7.27
C VAL A 209 14.41 36.99 -7.20
N ASN A 210 15.08 36.17 -6.38
CA ASN A 210 16.52 36.22 -6.19
C ASN A 210 17.29 35.22 -7.08
N ASN A 211 16.61 34.50 -7.98
CA ASN A 211 17.15 33.44 -8.82
C ASN A 211 17.96 32.39 -8.02
N LYS A 212 17.47 32.03 -6.83
CA LYS A 212 18.15 31.11 -5.92
C LYS A 212 17.32 29.83 -5.78
N VAL A 213 17.99 28.68 -5.88
CA VAL A 213 17.42 27.37 -5.56
C VAL A 213 18.20 26.79 -4.40
N GLU A 214 17.50 26.49 -3.30
CA GLU A 214 18.10 25.90 -2.11
C GLU A 214 17.50 24.52 -1.86
N THR A 215 18.34 23.49 -1.92
CA THR A 215 17.93 22.10 -1.68
C THR A 215 18.13 21.74 -0.21
N LYS A 216 17.11 21.12 0.38
CA LYS A 216 17.14 20.60 1.75
C LYS A 216 16.64 19.16 1.76
N THR A 217 17.13 18.40 2.73
CA THR A 217 16.67 17.03 3.00
C THR A 217 16.27 16.92 4.46
N THR A 218 15.12 16.30 4.71
CA THR A 218 14.65 15.98 6.06
C THR A 218 14.69 14.48 6.28
N THR A 219 15.05 14.08 7.50
CA THR A 219 15.12 12.67 7.90
C THR A 219 14.23 12.39 9.10
N GLN A 220 13.37 11.38 8.97
CA GLN A 220 12.48 10.94 10.05
C GLN A 220 12.62 9.43 10.26
N LYS A 221 12.75 9.02 11.53
CA LYS A 221 12.97 7.62 11.90
C LYS A 221 11.71 7.00 12.48
N PHE A 222 11.38 5.81 11.98
CA PHE A 222 10.24 5.01 12.41
C PHE A 222 10.67 3.58 12.67
N TYR A 223 9.89 2.85 13.46
CA TYR A 223 10.12 1.44 13.72
C TYR A 223 8.80 0.72 13.97
N VAL A 224 8.80 -0.60 13.79
CA VAL A 224 7.67 -1.43 14.19
C VAL A 224 7.71 -1.63 15.70
N SER A 225 6.77 -1.03 16.41
CA SER A 225 6.66 -1.10 17.86
C SER A 225 5.80 -2.28 18.32
N ARG A 226 4.91 -2.80 17.47
CA ARG A 226 4.08 -3.96 17.80
C ARG A 226 3.68 -4.76 16.58
N LEU A 227 3.66 -6.08 16.73
CA LEU A 227 3.03 -7.01 15.80
C LEU A 227 1.91 -7.75 16.52
N MET A 228 0.79 -7.97 15.82
CA MET A 228 -0.31 -8.79 16.31
C MET A 228 -0.86 -9.67 15.19
N THR A 229 -1.18 -10.92 15.52
CA THR A 229 -1.79 -11.89 14.62
C THR A 229 -3.06 -12.44 15.23
N ILE A 230 -4.11 -12.48 14.43
CA ILE A 230 -5.44 -12.97 14.82
C ILE A 230 -5.86 -14.00 13.78
N LYS A 231 -5.94 -15.26 14.20
CA LYS A 231 -6.33 -16.38 13.33
C LYS A 231 -7.85 -16.54 13.32
N GLY A 232 -8.41 -16.91 12.17
CA GLY A 232 -9.85 -17.12 11.99
C GLY A 232 -10.69 -15.84 11.95
N VAL A 233 -10.04 -14.67 11.82
CA VAL A 233 -10.73 -13.38 11.76
C VAL A 233 -10.37 -12.67 10.47
N SER A 234 -11.40 -12.33 9.70
CA SER A 234 -11.27 -11.49 8.52
C SER A 234 -10.92 -10.06 8.94
N GLN A 235 -10.14 -9.36 8.12
CA GLN A 235 -9.80 -7.95 8.37
C GLN A 235 -11.04 -7.08 8.58
N LEU A 236 -12.16 -7.43 7.92
CA LEU A 236 -13.42 -6.71 8.00
C LEU A 236 -14.09 -6.80 9.37
N ASN A 237 -13.72 -7.77 10.22
CA ASN A 237 -14.30 -7.96 11.55
C ASN A 237 -13.37 -7.50 12.67
N ILE A 238 -12.27 -6.79 12.33
CA ILE A 238 -11.40 -6.14 13.31
C ILE A 238 -12.03 -4.82 13.76
N PRO A 239 -11.97 -4.48 15.06
CA PRO A 239 -12.48 -3.19 15.54
C PRO A 239 -11.98 -1.98 14.75
N GLU A 240 -12.89 -1.08 14.44
CA GLU A 240 -12.64 0.11 13.62
C GLU A 240 -11.50 1.00 14.15
N ILE A 241 -11.26 0.97 15.47
CA ILE A 241 -10.14 1.69 16.10
C ILE A 241 -8.78 1.32 15.51
N PHE A 242 -8.59 0.08 15.06
CA PHE A 242 -7.34 -0.35 14.41
C PHE A 242 -7.29 0.06 12.94
N MET A 243 -8.43 0.31 12.31
CA MET A 243 -8.51 0.69 10.89
C MET A 243 -8.36 2.20 10.69
N ARG A 244 -8.76 3.02 11.67
CA ARG A 244 -8.70 4.49 11.58
C ARG A 244 -7.36 5.10 11.97
N ARG A 245 -6.53 4.36 12.72
CA ARG A 245 -5.24 4.84 13.22
C ARG A 245 -4.16 4.80 12.14
N ASN A 246 -3.54 5.94 11.86
CA ASN A 246 -2.49 6.13 10.87
C ASN A 246 -1.16 5.43 11.22
N ASP A 247 -0.98 5.01 12.46
CA ASP A 247 0.18 4.22 12.90
C ASP A 247 -0.05 2.70 12.82
N VAL A 248 -1.24 2.25 12.40
CA VAL A 248 -1.58 0.83 12.33
C VAL A 248 -1.79 0.41 10.88
N ALA A 249 -0.90 -0.44 10.40
CA ALA A 249 -1.07 -1.15 9.14
C ALA A 249 -1.83 -2.45 9.35
N THR A 250 -2.78 -2.76 8.47
CA THR A 250 -3.56 -4.00 8.50
C THR A 250 -3.32 -4.81 7.24
N SER A 251 -3.11 -6.13 7.39
CA SER A 251 -3.04 -7.05 6.27
C SER A 251 -3.79 -8.35 6.56
N GLY A 252 -4.29 -8.99 5.51
CA GLY A 252 -5.10 -10.19 5.59
C GLY A 252 -4.54 -11.25 4.66
N ASP A 253 -4.48 -12.47 5.15
CA ASP A 253 -4.19 -13.64 4.35
C ASP A 253 -5.40 -14.57 4.32
N LYS A 254 -5.77 -15.03 3.11
CA LYS A 254 -6.79 -16.07 2.91
C LYS A 254 -6.03 -17.33 2.52
N SER A 255 -6.20 -18.43 3.27
CA SER A 255 -5.52 -19.68 2.92
C SER A 255 -5.91 -20.10 1.48
N GLY A 256 -4.97 -20.02 0.55
CA GLY A 256 -5.14 -20.48 -0.84
C GLY A 256 -5.40 -19.40 -1.90
N GLY A 257 -5.34 -18.10 -1.59
CA GLY A 257 -5.49 -17.04 -2.59
C GLY A 257 -4.58 -15.85 -2.31
N ASN A 258 -3.93 -15.33 -3.37
CA ASN A 258 -3.09 -14.12 -3.32
C ASN A 258 -3.64 -13.07 -2.35
N GLN A 259 -2.78 -12.60 -1.44
CA GLN A 259 -3.18 -11.67 -0.38
C GLN A 259 -3.92 -10.47 -0.97
N SER A 260 -5.18 -10.31 -0.58
CA SER A 260 -6.04 -9.19 -0.95
C SER A 260 -6.22 -8.31 0.27
N VAL A 261 -5.63 -7.11 0.26
CA VAL A 261 -5.86 -6.09 1.28
C VAL A 261 -6.96 -5.16 0.76
N LEU A 262 -8.16 -5.26 1.35
CA LEU A 262 -9.20 -4.25 1.23
C LEU A 262 -9.18 -3.44 2.53
N GLY A 263 -8.73 -2.20 2.45
CA GLY A 263 -8.69 -1.29 3.58
C GLY A 263 -8.52 0.15 3.14
N GLY A 264 -9.52 0.96 3.48
CA GLY A 264 -9.60 2.40 3.19
C GLY A 264 -10.63 2.73 2.11
N SER A 265 -11.85 3.09 2.49
CA SER A 265 -12.78 3.75 1.58
C SER A 265 -12.09 4.96 0.94
N PRO A 266 -12.18 5.18 -0.38
CA PRO A 266 -11.89 6.50 -0.93
C PRO A 266 -12.79 7.49 -0.20
N ALA A 267 -12.23 8.65 0.16
CA ALA A 267 -13.02 9.79 0.57
C ALA A 267 -14.16 9.97 -0.43
N ASN A 268 -15.37 10.10 0.12
CA ASN A 268 -16.61 10.28 -0.61
C ASN A 268 -16.49 11.50 -1.51
N ASP A 269 -16.14 11.31 -2.78
CA ASP A 269 -16.21 12.34 -3.81
C ASP A 269 -17.68 12.43 -4.25
N LYS A 270 -18.51 12.97 -3.35
CA LYS A 270 -19.82 13.52 -3.69
C LYS A 270 -19.72 15.02 -3.52
N GLN A 271 -19.35 15.65 -4.63
CA GLN A 271 -19.66 17.02 -4.96
C GLN A 271 -21.08 17.37 -4.46
N PRO A 272 -21.26 18.44 -3.65
CA PRO A 272 -22.60 18.86 -3.30
C PRO A 272 -23.28 19.43 -4.55
N THR A 273 -24.18 18.65 -5.13
CA THR A 273 -25.22 19.18 -6.01
C THR A 273 -26.09 20.13 -5.20
N THR A 274 -25.87 21.42 -5.39
CA THR A 274 -26.80 22.49 -5.05
C THR A 274 -28.10 22.27 -5.83
N ALA A 275 -29.09 21.67 -5.18
CA ALA A 275 -30.47 21.78 -5.62
C ALA A 275 -30.98 23.18 -5.24
N VAL A 276 -30.94 24.09 -6.21
CA VAL A 276 -31.73 25.33 -6.16
C VAL A 276 -33.17 24.93 -6.48
N THR A 277 -33.99 24.75 -5.45
CA THR A 277 -35.45 24.77 -5.61
C THR A 277 -35.91 26.21 -5.43
N SER A 278 -36.09 26.88 -6.56
CA SER A 278 -36.89 28.09 -6.69
C SER A 278 -38.38 27.72 -6.67
N SER A 279 -39.13 28.28 -5.72
CA SER A 279 -40.53 28.69 -5.96
C SER A 279 -41.13 29.39 -4.74
N PHE A 280 -41.30 30.71 -4.91
CA PHE A 280 -42.43 31.57 -4.53
C PHE A 280 -42.88 31.65 -3.06
N GLU A 281 -42.61 32.80 -2.43
CA GLU A 281 -43.56 33.92 -2.40
C GLU A 281 -42.88 35.20 -2.90
#